data_AF-K2HHZ9-F1
#
_entry.id   AF-K2HHZ9-F1
#
_cell.length_a   1.000
_cell.length_b   1.000
_cell.length_c   1.000
_cell.angle_alpha   90.00
_cell.angle_beta   90.00
_cell.angle_gamma   90.00
#
_symmetry.space_group_name_H-M   'P 1'
#
loop_
_entity.id
_entity.type
_entity.pdbx_description
1 polymer ?
#
loop_
_entity_poly.entity_id
_entity_poly.type
_entity_poly.pdbx_seq_one_letter_code
_entity_poly.pdbx_strand_id
1 'polypeptide(L)'
;MLQKQFQDLILQPTKIINNKIDELKKPIKEAKKNEINEITAFQSHKIHEYLKVQTPLFFVDYFRVFVSHYELGKTYIPDLNIYQDMYNKAVLKSQLEEPSLEKTIIYSQPLISILTAEGRTVNQLPRAIEEIFKILYTKGCYTKGIFRENSLANKDTIDKLVVSISFSSFEQYPPEVTSAVLKSFMRGMIEPVVDINTALTLIETWKNVSESTYGLKDKISGAIALIQSLPPSHFTMFSQFMKLCYKIHTYSDINLMNAKNLAVCIAPVIIHIPNETLESTSLSISFITFVIENYPSIFPDDVDKNLYRRTLSQNVLQIKQKVVEHSEIISPQKQTFLSPKKTIPLKDIPNHQRKISSSCPNSPRSIGLIRSQQKEIHKTQQTISTLRKINEDNTKSQTELSSPHKILLNETYQKLKPSHSQISIDEMENQYSCYKENEYKKYHPPKPSVPSSVAMLAKKYSSKTNDFN
;
A
#
# COMPACT_ATOMS: atom_id res chain seq x y z
N MET A 1 -25.57 -17.95 -3.80
CA MET A 1 -26.28 -19.06 -4.48
C MET A 1 -26.32 -20.30 -3.58
N LEU A 2 -25.18 -20.88 -3.20
CA LEU A 2 -25.08 -22.04 -2.27
C LEU A 2 -25.84 -21.87 -0.95
N GLN A 3 -25.72 -20.71 -0.29
CA GLN A 3 -26.43 -20.44 0.97
C GLN A 3 -27.96 -20.47 0.82
N LYS A 4 -28.47 -20.05 -0.35
CA LYS A 4 -29.90 -20.06 -0.66
C LYS A 4 -30.38 -21.49 -0.95
N GLN A 5 -29.60 -22.26 -1.71
CA GLN A 5 -29.90 -23.68 -1.98
C GLN A 5 -29.88 -24.53 -0.70
N PHE A 6 -28.92 -24.31 0.20
CA PHE A 6 -28.89 -24.98 1.51
C PHE A 6 -30.13 -24.66 2.35
N GLN A 7 -30.56 -23.40 2.36
CA GLN A 7 -31.80 -22.99 3.01
C GLN A 7 -33.03 -23.72 2.44
N ASP A 8 -33.17 -23.70 1.12
CA ASP A 8 -34.38 -24.20 0.45
C ASP A 8 -34.49 -25.73 0.45
N LEU A 9 -33.37 -26.45 0.43
CA LEU A 9 -33.34 -27.91 0.26
C LEU A 9 -33.09 -28.68 1.55
N ILE A 10 -32.47 -28.07 2.56
CA ILE A 10 -32.17 -28.72 3.82
C ILE A 10 -32.95 -28.07 4.94
N LEU A 11 -32.80 -26.76 5.13
CA LEU A 11 -33.34 -26.11 6.33
C LEU A 11 -34.87 -26.00 6.31
N GLN A 12 -35.47 -25.59 5.19
CA GLN A 12 -36.93 -25.45 5.06
C GLN A 12 -37.66 -26.79 5.11
N PRO A 13 -37.26 -27.83 4.35
CA PRO A 13 -37.92 -29.14 4.42
C PRO A 13 -37.78 -29.77 5.81
N THR A 14 -36.62 -29.64 6.46
CA THR A 14 -36.42 -30.11 7.84
C THR A 14 -37.37 -29.42 8.83
N LYS A 15 -37.54 -28.10 8.71
CA LYS A 15 -38.51 -27.35 9.53
C LYS A 15 -39.94 -27.82 9.30
N ILE A 16 -40.35 -28.05 8.06
CA ILE A 16 -41.69 -28.53 7.72
C ILE A 16 -41.92 -29.92 8.33
N ILE A 17 -40.96 -30.83 8.19
CA ILE A 17 -41.01 -32.17 8.77
C ILE A 17 -41.13 -32.11 10.30
N ASN A 18 -40.29 -31.31 10.95
CA ASN A 18 -40.31 -31.17 12.41
C ASN A 18 -41.62 -30.55 12.92
N ASN A 19 -42.13 -29.51 12.25
CA ASN A 19 -43.42 -28.92 12.61
C ASN A 19 -44.56 -29.94 12.50
N LYS A 20 -44.55 -30.78 11.46
CA LYS A 20 -45.56 -31.83 11.30
C LYS A 20 -45.46 -32.93 12.37
N ILE A 21 -44.24 -33.30 12.74
CA ILE A 21 -43.99 -34.24 13.85
C ILE A 21 -44.50 -33.65 15.16
N ASP A 22 -44.26 -32.36 15.41
CA ASP A 22 -44.73 -31.69 16.62
C ASP A 22 -46.27 -31.59 16.67
N GLU A 23 -46.92 -31.32 15.54
CA GLU A 23 -48.39 -31.40 15.41
C GLU A 23 -48.93 -32.79 15.76
N LEU A 24 -48.29 -33.86 15.25
CA LEU A 24 -48.67 -35.24 15.54
C LEU A 24 -48.41 -35.62 17.03
N LYS A 25 -47.49 -34.92 17.70
CA LYS A 25 -47.20 -35.11 19.13
C LYS A 25 -48.10 -34.30 20.09
N LYS A 26 -48.77 -33.24 19.63
CA LYS A 26 -49.65 -32.39 20.47
C LYS A 26 -50.69 -33.19 21.29
N PRO A 27 -51.40 -34.20 20.74
CA PRO A 27 -52.41 -34.95 21.47
C PRO A 27 -51.85 -35.76 22.65
N ILE A 28 -50.56 -36.13 22.63
CA ILE A 28 -49.89 -36.83 23.74
C ILE A 28 -49.60 -35.86 24.89
N LYS A 29 -49.30 -34.58 24.59
CA LYS A 29 -48.99 -33.56 25.61
C LYS A 29 -50.22 -33.10 26.40
N GLU A 30 -51.42 -33.25 25.82
CA GLU A 30 -52.70 -32.79 26.39
C GLU A 30 -53.52 -33.91 27.05
N ALA A 31 -53.08 -35.17 26.95
CA ALA A 31 -53.81 -36.33 27.48
C ALA A 31 -53.67 -36.51 29.01
N LYS A 32 -54.73 -36.95 29.68
CA LYS A 32 -54.72 -37.29 31.12
C LYS A 32 -53.85 -38.54 31.37
N LYS A 33 -53.23 -38.63 32.57
CA LYS A 33 -52.26 -39.69 32.95
C LYS A 33 -52.74 -41.14 32.73
N ASN A 34 -54.05 -41.38 32.68
CA ASN A 34 -54.65 -42.72 32.67
C ASN A 34 -55.03 -43.23 31.26
N GLU A 35 -54.95 -42.41 30.20
CA GLU A 35 -55.27 -42.79 28.80
C GLU A 35 -54.02 -42.82 27.89
N ILE A 36 -52.83 -42.69 28.49
CA ILE A 36 -51.59 -42.39 27.78
C ILE A 36 -51.14 -43.53 26.84
N ASN A 37 -51.39 -44.79 27.18
CA ASN A 37 -50.75 -45.91 26.47
C ASN A 37 -51.29 -46.11 25.04
N GLU A 38 -52.61 -46.13 24.83
CA GLU A 38 -53.21 -46.33 23.50
C GLU A 38 -53.03 -45.11 22.60
N ILE A 39 -53.20 -43.90 23.16
CA ILE A 39 -52.99 -42.64 22.43
C ILE A 39 -51.51 -42.53 21.98
N THR A 40 -50.57 -42.90 22.84
CA THR A 40 -49.14 -42.88 22.50
C THR A 40 -48.80 -43.90 21.42
N ALA A 41 -49.37 -45.11 21.48
CA ALA A 41 -49.17 -46.12 20.43
C ALA A 41 -49.73 -45.65 19.07
N PHE A 42 -50.93 -45.07 19.06
CA PHE A 42 -51.57 -44.57 17.84
C PHE A 42 -50.80 -43.39 17.21
N GLN A 43 -50.32 -42.44 18.02
CA GLN A 43 -49.53 -41.32 17.51
C GLN A 43 -48.14 -41.75 17.04
N SER A 44 -47.51 -42.71 17.74
CA SER A 44 -46.23 -43.29 17.30
C SER A 44 -46.37 -43.97 15.94
N HIS A 45 -47.48 -44.69 15.72
CA HIS A 45 -47.81 -45.27 14.41
C HIS A 45 -47.99 -44.20 13.32
N LYS A 46 -48.71 -43.10 13.60
CA LYS A 46 -48.88 -41.98 12.66
C LYS A 46 -47.56 -41.31 12.28
N ILE A 47 -46.69 -41.07 13.26
CA ILE A 47 -45.36 -40.49 13.04
C ILE A 47 -44.52 -41.45 12.19
N HIS A 48 -44.57 -42.76 12.48
CA HIS A 48 -43.85 -43.76 11.72
C HIS A 48 -44.28 -43.79 10.25
N GLU A 49 -45.59 -43.86 9.98
CA GLU A 49 -46.11 -43.86 8.60
C GLU A 49 -45.78 -42.56 7.83
N TYR A 50 -45.79 -41.41 8.50
CA TYR A 50 -45.37 -40.15 7.90
C TYR A 50 -43.87 -40.16 7.55
N LEU A 51 -43.01 -40.54 8.50
CA LEU A 51 -41.55 -40.55 8.30
C LEU A 51 -41.10 -41.58 7.28
N LYS A 52 -41.82 -42.70 7.16
CA LYS A 52 -41.58 -43.76 6.17
C LYS A 52 -41.64 -43.26 4.74
N VAL A 53 -42.49 -42.28 4.46
CA VAL A 53 -42.62 -41.65 3.12
C VAL A 53 -41.73 -40.42 3.00
N GLN A 54 -41.69 -39.59 4.04
CA GLN A 54 -41.07 -38.27 3.95
C GLN A 54 -39.54 -38.30 4.02
N THR A 55 -38.97 -39.27 4.75
CA THR A 55 -37.51 -39.40 4.89
C THR A 55 -36.84 -39.78 3.56
N PRO A 56 -37.32 -40.80 2.82
CA PRO A 56 -36.74 -41.13 1.51
C PRO A 56 -36.87 -39.98 0.50
N LEU A 57 -38.01 -39.28 0.46
CA LEU A 57 -38.22 -38.13 -0.44
C LEU A 57 -37.21 -37.02 -0.18
N PHE A 58 -36.98 -36.67 1.09
CA PHE A 58 -35.98 -35.67 1.49
C PHE A 58 -34.58 -36.02 0.98
N PHE A 59 -34.16 -37.28 1.13
CA PHE A 59 -32.85 -37.71 0.64
C PHE A 59 -32.76 -37.71 -0.89
N VAL A 60 -33.82 -38.08 -1.61
CA VAL A 60 -33.85 -38.04 -3.08
C VAL A 60 -33.65 -36.61 -3.59
N ASP A 61 -34.34 -35.63 -3.02
CA ASP A 61 -34.20 -34.23 -3.39
C ASP A 61 -32.79 -33.69 -3.08
N TYR A 62 -32.25 -34.06 -1.91
CA TYR A 62 -30.88 -33.72 -1.53
C TYR A 62 -29.84 -34.28 -2.52
N PHE A 63 -29.92 -35.58 -2.84
CA PHE A 63 -28.99 -36.22 -3.77
C PHE A 63 -29.13 -35.69 -5.20
N ARG A 64 -30.34 -35.37 -5.66
CA ARG A 64 -30.55 -34.76 -7.00
C ARG A 64 -29.77 -33.47 -7.14
N VAL A 65 -29.75 -32.64 -6.10
CA VAL A 65 -29.03 -31.36 -6.12
C VAL A 65 -27.53 -31.58 -6.01
N PHE A 66 -27.09 -32.51 -5.18
CA PHE A 66 -25.68 -32.90 -5.11
C PHE A 66 -25.15 -33.35 -6.48
N VAL A 67 -25.87 -34.26 -7.15
CA VAL A 67 -25.49 -34.75 -8.49
C VAL A 67 -25.44 -33.60 -9.49
N SER A 68 -26.43 -32.70 -9.48
CA SER A 68 -26.45 -31.51 -10.34
C SER A 68 -25.20 -30.62 -10.15
N HIS A 69 -24.79 -30.37 -8.90
CA HIS A 69 -23.58 -29.59 -8.62
C HIS A 69 -22.29 -30.35 -8.96
N TYR A 70 -22.27 -31.66 -8.74
CA TYR A 70 -21.13 -32.50 -9.06
C TYR A 70 -20.88 -32.53 -10.59
N GLU A 71 -21.93 -32.67 -11.39
CA GLU A 71 -21.83 -32.63 -12.86
C GLU A 71 -21.46 -31.23 -13.36
N LEU A 72 -21.99 -30.17 -12.73
CA LEU A 72 -21.55 -28.80 -13.00
C LEU A 72 -20.05 -28.64 -12.69
N GLY A 73 -19.61 -29.17 -11.54
CA GLY A 73 -18.21 -29.19 -11.11
C GLY A 73 -17.30 -29.89 -12.12
N LYS A 74 -17.69 -31.07 -12.62
CA LYS A 74 -16.97 -31.77 -13.70
C LYS A 74 -16.84 -30.93 -14.97
N THR A 75 -17.82 -30.08 -15.27
CA THR A 75 -17.79 -29.23 -16.47
C THR A 75 -16.74 -28.12 -16.35
N TYR A 76 -16.62 -27.50 -15.16
CA TYR A 76 -15.67 -26.42 -14.91
C TYR A 76 -14.29 -26.90 -14.44
N ILE A 77 -14.22 -28.10 -13.86
CA ILE A 77 -13.01 -28.74 -13.33
C ILE A 77 -12.93 -30.16 -13.92
N PRO A 78 -12.62 -30.28 -15.22
CA PRO A 78 -12.61 -31.58 -15.91
C PRO A 78 -11.42 -32.45 -15.51
N ASP A 79 -10.31 -31.84 -15.08
CA ASP A 79 -9.10 -32.55 -14.66
C ASP A 79 -8.68 -32.13 -13.25
N LEU A 80 -8.92 -33.02 -12.28
CA LEU A 80 -8.50 -32.82 -10.89
C LEU A 80 -6.97 -32.90 -10.73
N ASN A 81 -6.25 -33.53 -11.66
CA ASN A 81 -4.81 -33.70 -11.55
C ASN A 81 -4.07 -32.36 -11.58
N ILE A 82 -4.59 -31.35 -12.30
CA ILE A 82 -4.00 -30.00 -12.33
C ILE A 82 -4.03 -29.36 -10.94
N TYR A 83 -5.14 -29.50 -10.22
CA TYR A 83 -5.30 -28.95 -8.87
C TYR A 83 -4.47 -29.74 -7.85
N GLN A 84 -4.35 -31.05 -8.05
CA GLN A 84 -3.52 -31.90 -7.22
C GLN A 84 -2.03 -31.61 -7.43
N ASP A 85 -1.60 -31.33 -8.67
CA ASP A 85 -0.25 -30.88 -8.99
C ASP A 85 0.02 -29.47 -8.43
N MET A 86 -0.94 -28.54 -8.54
CA MET A 86 -0.86 -27.23 -7.89
C MET A 86 -0.73 -27.34 -6.37
N TYR A 87 -1.51 -28.22 -5.74
CA TYR A 87 -1.42 -28.50 -4.31
C TYR A 87 -0.06 -29.09 -3.94
N ASN A 88 0.37 -30.13 -4.64
CA ASN A 88 1.67 -30.77 -4.40
C ASN A 88 2.82 -29.77 -4.59
N LYS A 89 2.74 -28.91 -5.60
CA LYS A 89 3.72 -27.84 -5.85
C LYS A 89 3.71 -26.79 -4.74
N ALA A 90 2.55 -26.42 -4.21
CA ALA A 90 2.44 -25.52 -3.06
C ALA A 90 3.01 -26.16 -1.78
N VAL A 91 2.75 -27.46 -1.55
CA VAL A 91 3.30 -28.22 -0.43
C VAL A 91 4.82 -28.34 -0.54
N LEU A 92 5.34 -28.73 -1.71
CA LEU A 92 6.78 -28.75 -2.00
C LEU A 92 7.43 -27.38 -1.77
N LYS A 93 6.78 -26.30 -2.22
CA LYS A 93 7.27 -24.94 -1.97
C LYS A 93 7.31 -24.62 -0.47
N SER A 94 6.27 -24.99 0.29
CA SER A 94 6.23 -24.78 1.74
C SER A 94 7.23 -25.65 2.52
N GLN A 95 7.64 -26.79 1.96
CA GLN A 95 8.65 -27.68 2.56
C GLN A 95 10.08 -27.27 2.18
N LEU A 96 10.27 -26.66 1.02
CA LEU A 96 11.55 -26.10 0.55
C LEU A 96 11.84 -24.71 1.14
N GLU A 97 10.81 -23.99 1.55
CA GLU A 97 10.94 -22.86 2.48
C GLU A 97 11.32 -23.45 3.85
N GLU A 98 12.62 -23.73 4.06
CA GLU A 98 13.12 -23.74 5.43
C GLU A 98 12.66 -22.43 6.07
N PRO A 99 12.11 -22.43 7.31
CA PRO A 99 11.80 -21.19 8.00
C PRO A 99 13.11 -20.45 8.06
N SER A 100 13.27 -19.45 7.20
CA SER A 100 14.50 -18.71 7.13
C SER A 100 14.78 -18.26 8.55
N LEU A 101 15.96 -18.55 9.06
CA LEU A 101 16.52 -17.92 10.25
C LEU A 101 16.67 -16.39 10.06
N GLU A 102 15.86 -15.74 9.22
CA GLU A 102 15.45 -14.36 9.41
C GLU A 102 14.76 -14.32 10.77
N LYS A 103 15.62 -14.11 11.77
CA LYS A 103 15.31 -13.80 13.15
C LYS A 103 13.98 -13.08 13.15
N THR A 104 13.00 -13.56 13.89
CA THR A 104 11.77 -12.83 14.16
C THR A 104 12.17 -11.54 14.90
N ILE A 105 12.54 -10.51 14.14
CA ILE A 105 13.02 -9.24 14.70
C ILE A 105 11.79 -8.52 15.20
N ILE A 106 11.83 -8.20 16.48
CA ILE A 106 10.75 -7.49 17.15
C ILE A 106 10.94 -6.00 16.90
N TYR A 107 9.97 -5.40 16.21
CA TYR A 107 10.00 -3.98 15.85
C TYR A 107 9.50 -3.07 16.98
N SER A 108 8.94 -3.63 18.05
CA SER A 108 8.58 -2.93 19.29
C SER A 108 9.81 -2.74 20.20
N GLN A 109 10.90 -2.20 19.65
CA GLN A 109 12.17 -1.96 20.34
C GLN A 109 12.78 -0.62 19.86
N PRO A 110 13.80 -0.07 20.54
CA PRO A 110 14.50 1.11 20.05
C PRO A 110 15.07 0.88 18.65
N LEU A 111 15.10 1.93 17.82
CA LEU A 111 15.48 1.83 16.40
C LEU A 111 16.87 1.21 16.21
N ILE A 112 17.82 1.54 17.10
CA ILE A 112 19.17 0.99 17.08
C ILE A 112 19.19 -0.53 17.31
N SER A 113 18.33 -1.04 18.18
CA SER A 113 18.22 -2.47 18.48
C SER A 113 17.70 -3.24 17.27
N ILE A 114 16.70 -2.69 16.57
CA ILE A 114 16.15 -3.26 15.34
C ILE A 114 17.24 -3.33 14.27
N LEU A 115 17.95 -2.21 14.03
CA LEU A 115 19.04 -2.15 13.04
C LEU A 115 20.17 -3.15 13.37
N THR A 116 20.55 -3.25 14.65
CA THR A 116 21.58 -4.20 15.10
C THR A 116 21.14 -5.64 14.87
N ALA A 117 19.89 -5.97 15.16
CA ALA A 117 19.34 -7.31 14.95
C ALA A 117 19.32 -7.69 13.46
N GLU A 118 19.08 -6.72 12.58
CA GLU A 118 19.12 -6.87 11.11
C GLU A 118 20.53 -6.84 10.51
N GLY A 119 21.57 -6.51 11.29
CA GLY A 119 22.93 -6.31 10.79
C GLY A 119 23.08 -5.06 9.92
N ARG A 120 22.29 -4.01 10.18
CA ARG A 120 22.27 -2.74 9.43
C ARG A 120 22.95 -1.62 10.19
N THR A 121 23.41 -0.62 9.44
CA THR A 121 24.05 0.58 10.00
C THR A 121 23.03 1.66 10.36
N VAL A 122 23.40 2.62 11.19
CA VAL A 122 22.56 3.78 11.56
C VAL A 122 22.10 4.65 10.39
N ASN A 123 22.79 4.59 9.25
CA ASN A 123 22.45 5.33 8.02
C ASN A 123 21.42 4.60 7.13
N GLN A 124 20.86 3.49 7.61
CA GLN A 124 19.88 2.69 6.90
C GLN A 124 18.56 2.61 7.68
N LEU A 125 17.46 2.39 6.97
CA LEU A 125 16.17 2.09 7.57
C LEU A 125 16.09 0.59 7.94
N PRO A 126 15.29 0.22 8.96
CA PRO A 126 14.88 -1.16 9.15
C PRO A 126 14.27 -1.75 7.87
N ARG A 127 14.51 -3.02 7.58
CA ARG A 127 14.19 -3.64 6.29
C ARG A 127 12.72 -3.54 5.91
N ALA A 128 11.81 -3.86 6.83
CA ALA A 128 10.37 -3.78 6.56
C ALA A 128 9.91 -2.31 6.38
N ILE A 129 10.51 -1.38 7.12
CA ILE A 129 10.25 0.06 6.93
C ILE A 129 10.74 0.50 5.55
N GLU A 130 11.94 0.11 5.15
CA GLU A 130 12.48 0.43 3.83
C GLU A 130 11.58 -0.09 2.69
N GLU A 131 11.00 -1.28 2.83
CA GLU A 131 10.03 -1.84 1.87
C GLU A 131 8.76 -0.99 1.80
N ILE A 132 8.17 -0.66 2.95
CA ILE A 132 7.00 0.23 3.06
C ILE A 132 7.29 1.57 2.37
N PHE A 133 8.46 2.14 2.62
CA PHE A 133 8.92 3.37 1.99
C PHE A 133 9.02 3.25 0.47
N LYS A 134 9.60 2.17 -0.05
CA LYS A 134 9.68 1.91 -1.51
C LYS A 134 8.30 1.81 -2.16
N ILE A 135 7.36 1.12 -1.50
CA ILE A 135 5.98 0.97 -1.98
C ILE A 135 5.30 2.35 -2.04
N LEU A 136 5.38 3.14 -0.97
CA LEU A 136 4.78 4.46 -0.90
C LEU A 136 5.46 5.46 -1.86
N TYR A 137 6.77 5.34 -2.04
CA TYR A 137 7.51 6.18 -2.99
C TYR A 137 7.08 5.91 -4.44
N THR A 138 6.70 4.67 -4.75
CA THR A 138 6.28 4.26 -6.10
C THR A 138 4.79 4.53 -6.34
N LYS A 139 3.93 4.11 -5.41
CA LYS A 139 2.46 4.13 -5.57
C LYS A 139 1.80 5.33 -4.89
N GLY A 140 2.31 5.77 -3.74
CA GLY A 140 1.66 6.77 -2.88
C GLY A 140 1.52 8.16 -3.50
N CYS A 141 2.43 8.57 -4.40
CA CYS A 141 2.32 9.86 -5.11
C CYS A 141 1.12 9.96 -6.06
N TYR A 142 0.50 8.83 -6.44
CA TYR A 142 -0.71 8.79 -7.27
C TYR A 142 -1.99 8.50 -6.46
N THR A 143 -1.86 8.24 -5.16
CA THR A 143 -2.99 7.90 -4.28
C THR A 143 -3.62 9.16 -3.70
N LYS A 144 -4.88 9.42 -4.04
CA LYS A 144 -5.61 10.60 -3.54
C LYS A 144 -5.74 10.57 -2.02
N GLY A 145 -5.36 11.67 -1.37
CA GLY A 145 -5.50 11.82 0.08
C GLY A 145 -4.59 10.93 0.92
N ILE A 146 -3.48 10.41 0.35
CA ILE A 146 -2.51 9.58 1.07
C ILE A 146 -2.09 10.24 2.40
N PHE A 147 -1.97 9.46 3.49
CA PHE A 147 -1.76 9.90 4.88
C PHE A 147 -2.91 10.62 5.59
N ARG A 148 -3.98 11.10 4.93
CA ARG A 148 -5.08 11.80 5.62
C ARG A 148 -5.94 10.86 6.46
N GLU A 149 -6.68 9.96 5.81
CA GLU A 149 -7.54 8.97 6.47
C GLU A 149 -7.54 7.66 5.69
N ASN A 150 -7.63 6.54 6.40
CA ASN A 150 -7.72 5.21 5.81
C ASN A 150 -9.13 4.66 6.02
N SER A 151 -9.86 4.42 4.92
CA SER A 151 -11.18 3.78 4.93
C SER A 151 -11.13 2.28 4.62
N LEU A 152 -9.97 1.77 4.19
CA LEU A 152 -9.82 0.41 3.68
C LEU A 152 -9.50 -0.61 4.77
N ALA A 153 -8.96 -0.17 5.91
CA ALA A 153 -8.69 -1.04 7.05
C ALA A 153 -9.00 -0.33 8.36
N ASN A 154 -9.60 -1.06 9.30
CA ASN A 154 -9.85 -0.56 10.65
C ASN A 154 -8.56 -0.53 11.48
N LYS A 155 -8.62 0.16 12.64
CA LYS A 155 -7.47 0.30 13.54
C LYS A 155 -6.88 -1.05 13.96
N ASP A 156 -7.71 -2.03 14.32
CA ASP A 156 -7.24 -3.35 14.76
C ASP A 156 -6.45 -4.09 13.66
N THR A 157 -6.84 -3.93 12.39
CA THR A 157 -6.10 -4.52 11.27
C THR A 157 -4.75 -3.83 11.10
N ILE A 158 -4.70 -2.51 11.24
CA ILE A 158 -3.44 -1.76 11.18
C ILE A 158 -2.52 -2.15 12.34
N ASP A 159 -3.04 -2.23 13.56
CA ASP A 159 -2.24 -2.59 14.74
C ASP A 159 -1.71 -4.02 14.64
N LYS A 160 -2.51 -4.97 14.11
CA LYS A 160 -2.03 -6.32 13.79
C LYS A 160 -0.88 -6.30 12.78
N LEU A 161 -0.99 -5.51 11.72
CA LEU A 161 0.04 -5.37 10.69
C LEU A 161 1.33 -4.72 11.23
N VAL A 162 1.22 -3.79 12.18
CA VAL A 162 2.39 -3.21 12.87
C VAL A 162 3.11 -4.26 13.71
N VAL A 163 2.36 -5.10 14.44
CA VAL A 163 2.97 -6.18 15.24
C VAL A 163 3.62 -7.22 14.33
N SER A 164 3.04 -7.51 13.17
CA SER A 164 3.56 -8.47 12.20
C SER A 164 4.49 -7.87 11.14
N ILE A 165 4.96 -6.63 11.33
CA ILE A 165 5.65 -5.85 10.28
C ILE A 165 6.91 -6.54 9.75
N SER A 166 7.60 -7.35 10.56
CA SER A 166 8.84 -8.03 10.16
C SER A 166 8.64 -9.20 9.21
N PHE A 167 7.43 -9.77 9.10
CA PHE A 167 7.13 -10.92 8.24
C PHE A 167 5.94 -10.69 7.29
N SER A 168 5.37 -9.47 7.31
CA SER A 168 4.28 -9.10 6.41
C SER A 168 4.84 -8.58 5.09
N SER A 169 4.43 -9.15 3.96
CA SER A 169 4.71 -8.58 2.65
C SER A 169 3.75 -7.41 2.38
N PHE A 170 4.29 -6.20 2.27
CA PHE A 170 3.46 -5.00 2.12
C PHE A 170 3.03 -4.74 0.67
N GLU A 171 3.62 -5.45 -0.30
CA GLU A 171 3.37 -5.25 -1.73
C GLU A 171 1.90 -5.48 -2.14
N GLN A 172 1.23 -6.39 -1.42
CA GLN A 172 -0.17 -6.79 -1.66
C GLN A 172 -1.19 -5.80 -1.07
N TYR A 173 -0.77 -4.94 -0.13
CA TYR A 173 -1.68 -4.02 0.53
C TYR A 173 -1.85 -2.71 -0.25
N PRO A 174 -3.05 -2.09 -0.23
CA PRO A 174 -3.25 -0.77 -0.81
C PRO A 174 -2.32 0.28 -0.17
N PRO A 175 -1.83 1.29 -0.94
CA PRO A 175 -0.96 2.34 -0.40
C PRO A 175 -1.53 3.07 0.81
N GLU A 176 -2.85 3.24 0.88
CA GLU A 176 -3.57 3.85 2.01
C GLU A 176 -3.36 3.04 3.30
N VAL A 177 -3.50 1.72 3.23
CA VAL A 177 -3.27 0.80 4.36
C VAL A 177 -1.79 0.83 4.74
N THR A 178 -0.89 0.71 3.77
CA THR A 178 0.57 0.76 3.98
C THR A 178 1.01 2.08 4.64
N SER A 179 0.41 3.21 4.24
CA SER A 179 0.66 4.53 4.86
C SER A 179 0.15 4.61 6.29
N ALA A 180 -1.01 3.99 6.58
CA ALA A 180 -1.57 3.95 7.92
C ALA A 180 -0.71 3.07 8.85
N VAL A 181 -0.19 1.95 8.36
CA VAL A 181 0.78 1.10 9.08
C VAL A 181 2.04 1.89 9.39
N LEU A 182 2.62 2.59 8.41
CA LEU A 182 3.81 3.44 8.64
C LEU A 182 3.57 4.48 9.75
N LYS A 183 2.45 5.22 9.65
CA LYS A 183 2.08 6.21 10.68
C LYS A 183 1.90 5.57 12.05
N SER A 184 1.30 4.39 12.10
CA SER A 184 1.05 3.67 13.36
C SER A 184 2.34 3.15 13.98
N PHE A 185 3.25 2.61 13.17
CA PHE A 185 4.59 2.22 13.60
C PHE A 185 5.35 3.42 14.17
N MET A 186 5.47 4.53 13.42
CA MET A 186 6.25 5.70 13.85
C MET A 186 5.71 6.33 15.15
N ARG A 187 4.38 6.43 15.29
CA ARG A 187 3.73 6.92 16.52
C ARG A 187 3.91 5.97 17.70
N GLY A 188 4.04 4.68 17.43
CA GLY A 188 4.21 3.62 18.45
C GLY A 188 5.67 3.29 18.76
N MET A 189 6.64 4.03 18.22
CA MET A 189 8.05 3.84 18.55
C MET A 189 8.29 4.15 20.02
N ILE A 190 9.14 3.37 20.68
CA ILE A 190 9.54 3.59 22.08
C ILE A 190 10.22 4.95 22.24
N GLU A 191 11.08 5.27 21.27
CA GLU A 191 11.71 6.58 21.12
C GLU A 191 11.05 7.24 19.90
N PRO A 192 10.33 8.36 20.06
CA PRO A 192 9.78 9.08 18.93
C PRO A 192 10.90 9.57 18.02
N VAL A 193 10.59 9.78 16.73
CA VAL A 193 11.58 10.18 15.71
C VAL A 193 12.29 11.48 16.09
N VAL A 194 11.55 12.42 16.67
CA VAL A 194 12.11 13.59 17.35
C VAL A 194 11.86 13.38 18.84
N ASP A 195 12.93 13.23 19.61
CA ASP A 195 12.84 13.08 21.05
C ASP A 195 12.20 14.32 21.70
N ILE A 196 11.63 14.15 22.90
CA ILE A 196 10.85 15.19 23.56
C ILE A 196 11.66 16.47 23.80
N ASN A 197 12.93 16.35 24.17
CA ASN A 197 13.76 17.53 24.47
C ASN A 197 14.07 18.29 23.18
N THR A 198 14.48 17.57 22.13
CA THR A 198 14.70 18.16 20.81
C THR A 198 13.41 18.76 20.24
N ALA A 199 12.25 18.13 20.45
CA ALA A 199 10.96 18.66 20.02
C ALA A 199 10.63 20.01 20.69
N LEU A 200 10.87 20.13 22.00
CA LEU A 200 10.67 21.38 22.73
C LEU A 200 11.60 22.49 22.22
N THR A 201 12.90 22.19 22.09
CA THR A 201 13.88 23.13 21.53
C THR A 201 13.54 23.52 20.09
N LEU A 202 13.13 22.57 19.26
CA LEU A 202 12.71 22.79 17.88
C LEU A 202 11.52 23.75 17.81
N ILE A 203 10.53 23.62 18.68
CA ILE A 203 9.35 24.47 18.65
C ILE A 203 9.65 25.87 19.13
N GLU A 204 10.42 26.01 20.21
CA GLU A 204 10.83 27.32 20.72
C GLU A 204 11.70 28.07 19.70
N THR A 205 12.70 27.39 19.13
CA THR A 205 13.55 27.97 18.08
C THR A 205 12.76 28.27 16.82
N TRP A 206 11.88 27.38 16.37
CA TRP A 206 11.06 27.59 15.20
C TRP A 206 10.06 28.73 15.39
N LYS A 207 9.48 28.89 16.58
CA LYS A 207 8.64 30.04 16.92
C LYS A 207 9.38 31.34 16.69
N ASN A 208 10.57 31.48 17.29
CA ASN A 208 11.42 32.66 17.13
C ASN A 208 11.77 32.90 15.64
N VAL A 209 12.12 31.84 14.91
CA VAL A 209 12.45 31.92 13.48
C VAL A 209 11.23 32.30 12.63
N SER A 210 10.04 31.84 13.00
CA SER A 210 8.80 32.10 12.29
C SER A 210 8.30 33.54 12.46
N GLU A 211 8.49 34.11 13.65
CA GLU A 211 8.07 35.48 14.02
C GLU A 211 9.07 36.55 13.62
N SER A 212 10.35 36.18 13.48
CA SER A 212 11.42 37.09 13.05
C SER A 212 11.36 37.47 11.57
N THR A 213 12.08 38.55 11.22
CA THR A 213 12.36 38.98 9.84
C THR A 213 13.52 38.23 9.18
N TYR A 214 13.89 37.03 9.67
CA TYR A 214 14.97 36.24 9.08
C TYR A 214 14.70 35.92 7.60
N GLY A 215 15.76 35.98 6.79
CA GLY A 215 15.70 35.62 5.38
C GLY A 215 15.51 34.12 5.18
N LEU A 216 15.05 33.70 4.00
CA LEU A 216 14.83 32.29 3.68
C LEU A 216 16.09 31.43 3.91
N LYS A 217 17.28 31.96 3.61
CA LYS A 217 18.55 31.26 3.83
C LYS A 217 18.80 30.98 5.31
N ASP A 218 18.54 31.95 6.18
CA ASP A 218 18.72 31.79 7.63
C ASP A 218 17.72 30.77 8.19
N LYS A 219 16.47 30.78 7.71
CA LYS A 219 15.46 29.77 8.07
C LYS A 219 15.87 28.36 7.65
N ILE A 220 16.44 28.21 6.45
CA ILE A 220 16.98 26.93 5.96
C ILE A 220 18.14 26.47 6.84
N SER A 221 19.11 27.34 7.12
CA SER A 221 20.26 27.03 7.98
C SER A 221 19.82 26.61 9.39
N GLY A 222 18.86 27.33 9.98
CA GLY A 222 18.29 26.98 11.28
C GLY A 222 17.58 25.62 11.26
N ALA A 223 16.78 25.34 10.23
CA ALA A 223 16.13 24.04 10.06
C ALA A 223 17.16 22.91 9.90
N ILE A 224 18.24 23.11 9.12
CA ILE A 224 19.32 22.12 8.98
C ILE A 224 19.97 21.84 10.34
N ALA A 225 20.29 22.87 11.12
CA ALA A 225 20.92 22.70 12.42
C ALA A 225 20.03 21.90 13.40
N LEU A 226 18.73 22.17 13.41
CA LEU A 226 17.75 21.44 14.24
C LEU A 226 17.58 19.99 13.79
N ILE A 227 17.59 19.72 12.49
CA ILE A 227 17.47 18.35 11.98
C ILE A 227 18.77 17.57 12.26
N GLN A 228 19.94 18.21 12.13
CA GLN A 228 21.25 17.60 12.39
C GLN A 228 21.52 17.31 13.87
N SER A 229 20.75 17.89 14.79
CA SER A 229 20.86 17.54 16.22
C SER A 229 20.21 16.18 16.55
N LEU A 230 19.44 15.59 15.63
CA LEU A 230 18.85 14.27 15.81
C LEU A 230 19.92 13.17 15.84
N PRO A 231 19.74 12.11 16.65
CA PRO A 231 20.62 10.94 16.62
C PRO A 231 20.67 10.31 15.21
N PRO A 232 21.78 9.71 14.77
CA PRO A 232 21.97 9.30 13.37
C PRO A 232 20.87 8.39 12.77
N SER A 233 20.38 7.43 13.54
CA SER A 233 19.29 6.53 13.10
C SER A 233 17.95 7.26 12.96
N HIS A 234 17.66 8.17 13.89
CA HIS A 234 16.46 9.01 13.89
C HIS A 234 16.52 10.09 12.80
N PHE A 235 17.68 10.69 12.56
CA PHE A 235 17.95 11.56 11.42
C PHE A 235 17.67 10.84 10.09
N THR A 236 18.16 9.60 9.94
CA THR A 236 17.91 8.80 8.74
C THR A 236 16.42 8.55 8.53
N MET A 237 15.71 8.16 9.59
CA MET A 237 14.25 7.98 9.55
C MET A 237 13.52 9.27 9.16
N PHE A 238 13.87 10.40 9.77
CA PHE A 238 13.30 11.70 9.48
C PHE A 238 13.56 12.13 8.03
N SER A 239 14.81 12.06 7.58
CA SER A 239 15.23 12.47 6.24
C SER A 239 14.53 11.65 5.16
N GLN A 240 14.49 10.32 5.31
CA GLN A 240 13.77 9.46 4.36
C GLN A 240 12.27 9.78 4.35
N PHE A 241 11.67 10.07 5.51
CA PHE A 241 10.25 10.44 5.57
C PHE A 241 9.98 11.77 4.87
N MET A 242 10.82 12.78 5.08
CA MET A 242 10.73 14.05 4.37
C MET A 242 10.95 13.87 2.86
N LYS A 243 11.84 12.97 2.43
CA LYS A 243 12.04 12.62 1.01
C LYS A 243 10.77 12.08 0.37
N LEU A 244 10.11 11.14 1.05
CA LEU A 244 8.84 10.56 0.62
C LEU A 244 7.75 11.64 0.52
N CYS A 245 7.63 12.47 1.56
CA CYS A 245 6.65 13.56 1.59
C CYS A 245 6.91 14.61 0.51
N TYR A 246 8.18 14.98 0.27
CA TYR A 246 8.57 15.86 -0.82
C TYR A 246 8.10 15.30 -2.16
N LYS A 247 8.37 14.01 -2.43
CA LYS A 247 7.87 13.39 -3.66
C LYS A 247 6.36 13.47 -3.78
N ILE A 248 5.61 13.08 -2.75
CA ILE A 248 4.15 13.13 -2.78
C ILE A 248 3.66 14.56 -3.03
N HIS A 249 4.25 15.56 -2.36
CA HIS A 249 3.91 16.97 -2.53
C HIS A 249 4.07 17.44 -3.99
N THR A 250 5.13 17.03 -4.69
CA THR A 250 5.29 17.38 -6.12
C THR A 250 4.22 16.78 -7.04
N TYR A 251 3.44 15.81 -6.58
CA TYR A 251 2.30 15.25 -7.32
C TYR A 251 0.95 15.70 -6.75
N SER A 252 0.94 16.83 -6.02
CA SER A 252 -0.26 17.37 -5.37
C SER A 252 -1.42 17.71 -6.33
N ASP A 253 -1.13 17.93 -7.61
CA ASP A 253 -2.11 18.05 -8.70
C ASP A 253 -2.92 16.76 -8.94
N ILE A 254 -2.35 15.60 -8.58
CA ILE A 254 -2.97 14.28 -8.77
C ILE A 254 -3.51 13.74 -7.43
N ASN A 255 -2.67 13.73 -6.40
CA ASN A 255 -3.01 13.14 -5.10
C ASN A 255 -3.73 14.10 -4.13
N LEU A 256 -3.83 15.39 -4.46
CA LEU A 256 -4.49 16.43 -3.66
C LEU A 256 -3.83 16.73 -2.30
N MET A 257 -2.59 16.27 -2.09
CA MET A 257 -1.82 16.45 -0.86
C MET A 257 -0.68 17.43 -1.10
N ASN A 258 -0.92 18.73 -0.84
CA ASN A 258 0.15 19.73 -0.78
C ASN A 258 0.99 19.59 0.52
N ALA A 259 2.09 20.34 0.63
CA ALA A 259 3.00 20.26 1.77
C ALA A 259 2.28 20.48 3.11
N LYS A 260 1.40 21.48 3.19
CA LYS A 260 0.59 21.76 4.40
C LYS A 260 -0.36 20.61 4.75
N ASN A 261 -1.08 20.05 3.76
CA ASN A 261 -1.99 18.94 3.97
C ASN A 261 -1.24 17.70 4.48
N LEU A 262 -0.07 17.41 3.93
CA LEU A 262 0.80 16.34 4.44
C LEU A 262 1.26 16.63 5.86
N ALA A 263 1.74 17.84 6.13
CA ALA A 263 2.23 18.26 7.44
C ALA A 263 1.17 18.12 8.54
N VAL A 264 -0.09 18.49 8.26
CA VAL A 264 -1.22 18.28 9.19
C VAL A 264 -1.35 16.80 9.59
N CYS A 265 -1.12 15.88 8.67
CA CYS A 265 -1.28 14.44 8.91
C CYS A 265 -0.07 13.77 9.54
N ILE A 266 1.15 14.29 9.31
CA ILE A 266 2.39 13.63 9.73
C ILE A 266 3.11 14.35 10.88
N ALA A 267 2.91 15.65 11.08
CA ALA A 267 3.58 16.37 12.17
C ALA A 267 3.29 15.76 13.55
N PRO A 268 2.04 15.37 13.89
CA PRO A 268 1.74 14.69 15.16
C PRO A 268 2.35 13.27 15.27
N VAL A 269 2.82 12.70 14.16
CA VAL A 269 3.46 11.38 14.13
C VAL A 269 4.97 11.49 14.39
N ILE A 270 5.57 12.62 14.00
CA ILE A 270 7.03 12.82 14.03
C ILE A 270 7.45 13.58 15.29
N ILE A 271 6.70 14.64 15.63
CA ILE A 271 7.02 15.56 16.72
C ILE A 271 5.97 15.35 17.80
N HIS A 272 6.36 14.69 18.90
CA HIS A 272 5.51 14.49 20.07
C HIS A 272 5.95 15.40 21.20
N ILE A 273 5.00 16.12 21.79
CA ILE A 273 5.28 17.06 22.88
C ILE A 273 4.33 16.72 24.04
N PRO A 274 4.83 16.58 25.27
CA PRO A 274 3.95 16.49 26.43
C PRO A 274 3.18 17.82 26.59
N ASN A 275 1.86 17.73 26.85
CA ASN A 275 0.96 18.88 26.97
C ASN A 275 0.80 19.71 25.68
N GLU A 276 0.52 19.04 24.55
CA GLU A 276 0.27 19.72 23.28
C GLU A 276 -0.79 20.82 23.40
N THR A 277 -0.43 22.04 22.98
CA THR A 277 -1.34 23.16 22.83
C THR A 277 -1.64 23.38 21.35
N LEU A 278 -2.73 24.10 21.04
CA LEU A 278 -3.05 24.47 19.65
C LEU A 278 -1.90 25.22 18.97
N GLU A 279 -1.17 26.04 19.74
CA GLU A 279 0.00 26.78 19.25
C GLU A 279 1.16 25.85 18.90
N SER A 280 1.52 24.93 19.81
CA SER A 280 2.62 23.99 19.58
C SER A 280 2.33 23.07 18.39
N THR A 281 1.09 22.59 18.25
CA THR A 281 0.67 21.78 17.10
C THR A 281 0.76 22.59 15.79
N SER A 282 0.34 23.86 15.81
CA SER A 282 0.43 24.75 14.64
C SER A 282 1.89 25.00 14.24
N LEU A 283 2.78 25.20 15.21
CA LEU A 283 4.22 25.37 14.97
C LEU A 283 4.85 24.10 14.40
N SER A 284 4.54 22.92 14.93
CA SER A 284 5.01 21.64 14.38
C SER A 284 4.56 21.43 12.94
N ILE A 285 3.28 21.74 12.63
CA ILE A 285 2.75 21.67 11.26
C ILE A 285 3.48 22.67 10.36
N SER A 286 3.71 23.90 10.83
CA SER A 286 4.43 24.94 10.10
C SER A 286 5.87 24.53 9.79
N PHE A 287 6.59 23.99 10.77
CA PHE A 287 7.95 23.49 10.60
C PHE A 287 8.02 22.37 9.56
N ILE A 288 7.20 21.33 9.70
CA ILE A 288 7.18 20.21 8.76
C ILE A 288 6.76 20.67 7.35
N THR A 289 5.83 21.62 7.25
CA THR A 289 5.46 22.24 5.96
C THR A 289 6.68 22.89 5.32
N PHE A 290 7.41 23.71 6.07
CA PHE A 290 8.60 24.40 5.60
C PHE A 290 9.69 23.42 5.15
N VAL A 291 9.93 22.34 5.90
CA VAL A 291 10.91 21.31 5.56
C VAL A 291 10.53 20.58 4.27
N ILE A 292 9.25 20.26 4.06
CA ILE A 292 8.79 19.63 2.82
C ILE A 292 8.98 20.58 1.63
N GLU A 293 8.57 21.84 1.74
CA GLU A 293 8.66 22.81 0.65
C GLU A 293 10.12 23.12 0.26
N ASN A 294 11.02 23.16 1.24
CA ASN A 294 12.42 23.49 1.06
C ASN A 294 13.34 22.26 1.09
N TYR A 295 12.79 21.06 0.94
CA TYR A 295 13.53 19.79 1.00
C TYR A 295 14.81 19.80 0.13
N PRO A 296 14.80 20.28 -1.13
CA PRO A 296 16.02 20.30 -1.95
C PRO A 296 17.14 21.19 -1.43
N SER A 297 16.79 22.24 -0.68
CA SER A 297 17.77 23.15 -0.09
C SER A 297 18.31 22.62 1.24
N ILE A 298 17.51 21.82 1.96
CA ILE A 298 17.87 21.21 3.25
C ILE A 298 18.70 19.92 3.04
N PHE A 299 18.37 19.12 2.03
CA PHE A 299 19.02 17.84 1.72
C PHE A 299 19.51 17.77 0.26
N PRO A 300 20.48 18.62 -0.15
CA PRO A 300 20.87 18.75 -1.56
C PRO A 300 21.37 17.45 -2.19
N ASP A 301 22.01 16.58 -1.40
CA ASP A 301 22.61 15.34 -1.88
C ASP A 301 21.60 14.21 -2.15
N ASP A 302 20.36 14.33 -1.65
CA ASP A 302 19.33 13.26 -1.70
C ASP A 302 18.15 13.59 -2.63
N VAL A 303 18.31 14.60 -3.49
CA VAL A 303 17.25 15.09 -4.39
C VAL A 303 17.27 14.36 -5.74
N ASP A 304 16.13 13.77 -6.11
CA ASP A 304 15.92 13.28 -7.48
C ASP A 304 15.81 14.47 -8.46
N LYS A 305 16.72 14.51 -9.45
CA LYS A 305 16.78 15.57 -10.47
C LYS A 305 15.46 15.73 -11.24
N ASN A 306 14.75 14.64 -11.53
CA ASN A 306 13.48 14.69 -12.24
C ASN A 306 12.37 15.29 -11.37
N LEU A 307 12.40 14.97 -10.08
CA LEU A 307 11.47 15.49 -9.09
C LEU A 307 11.65 17.00 -8.90
N TYR A 308 12.91 17.44 -8.78
CA TYR A 308 13.24 18.85 -8.64
C TYR A 308 12.75 19.70 -9.82
N ARG A 309 12.92 19.22 -11.06
CA ARG A 309 12.42 19.88 -12.27
C ARG A 309 10.89 20.01 -12.28
N ARG A 310 10.18 19.00 -11.78
CA ARG A 310 8.71 19.03 -11.68
C ARG A 310 8.24 20.13 -10.72
N THR A 311 8.87 20.24 -9.55
CA THR A 311 8.56 21.29 -8.55
C THR A 311 8.74 22.70 -9.15
N LEU A 312 9.86 22.93 -9.84
CA LEU A 312 10.10 24.21 -10.52
C LEU A 312 9.04 24.51 -11.57
N SER A 313 8.64 23.51 -12.35
CA SER A 313 7.61 23.65 -13.39
C SER A 313 6.24 24.00 -12.78
N GLN A 314 5.87 23.37 -11.67
CA GLN A 314 4.63 23.68 -10.95
C GLN A 314 4.64 25.09 -10.37
N ASN A 315 5.77 25.53 -9.80
CA ASN A 315 5.91 26.90 -9.30
C ASN A 315 5.72 27.93 -10.43
N VAL A 316 6.30 27.68 -11.62
CA VAL A 316 6.10 28.54 -12.80
C VAL A 316 4.64 28.55 -13.27
N LEU A 317 3.95 27.41 -13.25
CA LEU A 317 2.53 27.32 -13.63
C LEU A 317 1.63 28.07 -12.64
N GLN A 318 1.88 27.94 -11.34
CA GLN A 318 1.16 28.68 -10.30
C GLN A 318 1.39 30.19 -10.41
N ILE A 319 2.62 30.62 -10.72
CA ILE A 319 2.92 32.04 -10.99
C ILE A 319 2.15 32.52 -12.21
N LYS A 320 2.12 31.75 -13.31
CA LYS A 320 1.33 32.11 -14.50
C LYS A 320 -0.17 32.22 -14.19
N GLN A 321 -0.73 31.30 -13.43
CA GLN A 321 -2.15 31.35 -13.04
C GLN A 321 -2.46 32.59 -12.19
N LYS A 322 -1.62 32.92 -11.20
CA LYS A 322 -1.78 34.15 -10.40
C LYS A 322 -1.62 35.41 -11.25
N VAL A 323 -0.69 35.44 -12.20
CA VAL A 323 -0.51 36.58 -13.11
C VAL A 323 -1.70 36.74 -14.05
N VAL A 324 -2.29 35.64 -14.53
CA VAL A 324 -3.49 35.67 -15.39
C VAL A 324 -4.72 36.17 -14.61
N GLU A 325 -4.94 35.68 -13.39
CA GLU A 325 -6.02 36.17 -12.50
C GLU A 325 -5.86 37.66 -12.14
N HIS A 326 -4.63 38.15 -11.97
CA HIS A 326 -4.36 39.57 -11.74
C HIS A 326 -4.44 40.43 -13.02
N SER A 327 -4.28 39.85 -14.21
CA SER A 327 -4.36 40.56 -15.49
C SER A 327 -5.79 40.74 -16.02
N GLU A 328 -6.75 39.90 -15.59
CA GLU A 328 -8.17 40.04 -15.97
C GLU A 328 -8.90 41.19 -15.26
N ILE A 329 -8.25 41.90 -14.32
CA ILE A 329 -8.84 43.05 -13.59
C ILE A 329 -8.57 44.39 -14.29
N ILE A 330 -7.74 44.45 -15.34
CA ILE A 330 -7.45 45.69 -16.06
C ILE A 330 -8.03 45.65 -17.48
N SER A 331 -9.27 46.12 -17.61
CA SER A 331 -9.87 46.45 -18.90
C SER A 331 -9.18 47.68 -19.51
N PRO A 332 -8.80 47.70 -20.80
CA PRO A 332 -8.25 48.90 -21.42
C PRO A 332 -9.35 49.92 -21.70
N GLN A 333 -9.20 51.13 -21.16
CA GLN A 333 -10.07 52.28 -21.42
C GLN A 333 -10.07 52.62 -22.92
N LYS A 334 -11.24 52.52 -23.56
CA LYS A 334 -11.48 53.04 -24.91
C LYS A 334 -11.71 54.55 -24.84
N GLN A 335 -10.88 55.30 -25.56
CA GLN A 335 -11.05 56.72 -25.83
C GLN A 335 -12.38 57.00 -26.54
N THR A 336 -13.07 58.01 -26.04
CA THR A 336 -14.33 58.57 -26.52
C THR A 336 -14.11 59.44 -27.75
N PHE A 337 -14.87 59.18 -28.82
CA PHE A 337 -15.16 60.15 -29.88
C PHE A 337 -16.64 60.55 -29.78
N LEU A 338 -16.90 61.84 -29.62
CA LEU A 338 -18.23 62.49 -29.66
C LEU A 338 -18.70 62.57 -31.12
N SER A 339 -19.96 62.29 -31.46
CA SER A 339 -21.11 63.20 -31.39
C SER A 339 -22.31 62.61 -32.20
N PRO A 340 -23.48 63.27 -32.36
CA PRO A 340 -24.54 63.41 -31.36
C PRO A 340 -25.89 62.82 -31.86
N LYS A 341 -26.73 62.27 -30.97
CA LYS A 341 -28.17 62.10 -31.25
C LYS A 341 -29.07 62.63 -30.14
N LYS A 342 -30.03 63.40 -30.62
CA LYS A 342 -31.08 64.18 -29.96
C LYS A 342 -32.08 63.33 -29.16
N THR A 343 -32.31 63.81 -27.92
CA THR A 343 -33.58 63.98 -27.17
C THR A 343 -34.57 62.83 -26.87
N ILE A 344 -34.72 62.55 -25.55
CA ILE A 344 -35.95 62.61 -24.69
C ILE A 344 -36.98 61.43 -24.79
N PRO A 345 -37.62 60.92 -23.70
CA PRO A 345 -37.16 60.69 -22.31
C PRO A 345 -37.68 59.35 -21.67
N LEU A 346 -37.25 59.14 -20.42
CA LEU A 346 -37.74 58.20 -19.38
C LEU A 346 -39.26 58.17 -19.15
N LYS A 347 -39.75 57.02 -18.64
CA LYS A 347 -40.64 56.78 -17.46
C LYS A 347 -41.38 55.44 -17.66
N ASP A 348 -41.58 54.50 -16.72
CA ASP A 348 -41.62 54.49 -15.26
C ASP A 348 -41.27 53.09 -14.70
N ILE A 349 -40.71 53.07 -13.49
CA ILE A 349 -40.64 51.96 -12.51
C ILE A 349 -41.97 52.09 -11.70
N PRO A 350 -42.66 51.03 -11.19
CA PRO A 350 -42.08 50.17 -10.16
C PRO A 350 -42.59 48.74 -9.91
N ASN A 351 -41.70 47.98 -9.27
CA ASN A 351 -41.89 47.02 -8.15
C ASN A 351 -43.08 46.06 -8.17
N HIS A 352 -42.83 44.75 -8.12
CA HIS A 352 -42.82 44.01 -6.83
C HIS A 352 -42.41 42.53 -6.94
N GLN A 353 -41.79 42.11 -5.84
CA GLN A 353 -41.44 40.79 -5.31
C GLN A 353 -42.44 39.61 -5.54
N ARG A 354 -41.92 38.40 -5.78
CA ARG A 354 -42.06 37.15 -4.95
C ARG A 354 -41.85 35.88 -5.79
N LYS A 355 -40.87 35.06 -5.38
CA LYS A 355 -40.98 33.69 -4.81
C LYS A 355 -41.66 32.60 -5.67
N ILE A 356 -40.81 31.65 -6.04
CA ILE A 356 -40.92 30.17 -5.90
C ILE A 356 -41.87 29.40 -6.85
N SER A 357 -41.24 28.39 -7.46
CA SER A 357 -41.70 27.05 -7.89
C SER A 357 -42.12 26.78 -9.34
N SER A 358 -41.33 25.85 -9.89
CA SER A 358 -41.75 24.67 -10.67
C SER A 358 -42.19 24.80 -12.13
N SER A 359 -41.75 23.79 -12.89
CA SER A 359 -42.18 23.33 -14.21
C SER A 359 -41.45 23.91 -15.44
N CYS A 360 -40.69 23.03 -16.10
CA CYS A 360 -40.49 23.05 -17.56
C CYS A 360 -41.87 22.87 -18.24
N PRO A 361 -42.13 23.40 -19.45
CA PRO A 361 -41.62 22.73 -20.66
C PRO A 361 -41.38 23.61 -21.91
N ASN A 362 -40.69 22.99 -22.88
CA ASN A 362 -40.72 23.20 -24.33
C ASN A 362 -39.95 24.37 -25.01
N SER A 363 -39.03 23.93 -25.89
CA SER A 363 -38.21 24.62 -26.93
C SER A 363 -39.05 25.42 -27.95
N PRO A 364 -38.50 26.14 -28.99
CA PRO A 364 -37.17 26.02 -29.64
C PRO A 364 -36.50 27.34 -30.13
N ARG A 365 -35.18 27.30 -30.33
CA ARG A 365 -34.52 27.67 -31.62
C ARG A 365 -32.99 27.63 -31.52
N SER A 366 -32.46 26.52 -31.98
CA SER A 366 -31.17 26.39 -32.65
C SER A 366 -31.25 26.96 -34.07
N ILE A 367 -30.26 27.75 -34.47
CA ILE A 367 -29.65 27.83 -35.82
C ILE A 367 -28.38 28.67 -35.60
N GLY A 368 -27.23 28.02 -35.43
CA GLY A 368 -25.96 28.71 -35.22
C GLY A 368 -24.80 27.79 -34.80
N LEU A 369 -25.09 26.72 -34.05
CA LEU A 369 -24.04 25.83 -33.50
C LEU A 369 -23.69 24.60 -34.35
N ILE A 370 -24.39 24.33 -35.45
CA ILE A 370 -24.22 23.07 -36.21
C ILE A 370 -23.05 23.14 -37.22
N ARG A 371 -22.57 24.33 -37.59
CA ARG A 371 -21.49 24.48 -38.59
C ARG A 371 -20.07 24.35 -38.02
N SER A 372 -19.88 24.54 -36.71
CA SER A 372 -18.56 24.43 -36.07
C SER A 372 -18.22 22.99 -35.68
N GLN A 373 -19.19 22.17 -35.28
CA GLN A 373 -18.95 20.79 -34.86
C GLN A 373 -18.70 19.81 -36.02
N GLN A 374 -19.21 20.08 -37.22
CA GLN A 374 -18.97 19.21 -38.39
C GLN A 374 -17.53 19.31 -38.93
N LYS A 375 -16.83 20.44 -38.72
CA LYS A 375 -15.42 20.60 -39.14
C LYS A 375 -14.44 19.86 -38.23
N GLU A 376 -14.76 19.69 -36.95
CA GLU A 376 -13.91 18.91 -36.03
C GLU A 376 -14.06 17.40 -36.26
N ILE A 377 -15.28 16.90 -36.50
CA ILE A 377 -15.50 15.47 -36.78
C ILE A 377 -14.74 15.01 -38.04
N HIS A 378 -14.69 15.84 -39.08
CA HIS A 378 -13.96 15.52 -40.31
C HIS A 378 -12.42 15.48 -40.12
N LYS A 379 -11.87 16.32 -39.25
CA LYS A 379 -10.44 16.29 -38.90
C LYS A 379 -10.09 15.04 -38.08
N THR A 380 -10.93 14.67 -37.11
CA THR A 380 -10.71 13.49 -36.27
C THR A 380 -10.80 12.18 -37.07
N GLN A 381 -11.68 12.12 -38.08
CA GLN A 381 -11.79 10.95 -38.96
C GLN A 381 -10.60 10.78 -39.92
N GLN A 382 -9.98 11.87 -40.39
CA GLN A 382 -8.77 11.82 -41.22
C GLN A 382 -7.54 11.36 -40.41
N THR A 383 -7.44 11.76 -39.14
CA THR A 383 -6.35 11.31 -38.27
C THR A 383 -6.46 9.81 -37.96
N ILE A 384 -7.68 9.31 -37.73
CA ILE A 384 -7.94 7.88 -37.44
C ILE A 384 -7.70 7.00 -38.69
N SER A 385 -8.00 7.47 -39.89
CA SER A 385 -7.74 6.70 -41.13
C SER A 385 -6.24 6.62 -41.47
N THR A 386 -5.48 7.65 -41.11
CA THR A 386 -4.02 7.66 -41.30
C THR A 386 -3.33 6.70 -40.32
N LEU A 387 -3.80 6.62 -39.07
CA LEU A 387 -3.30 5.68 -38.06
C LEU A 387 -3.66 4.21 -38.36
N ARG A 388 -4.80 3.94 -39.03
CA ARG A 388 -5.15 2.59 -39.50
C ARG A 388 -4.21 2.09 -40.59
N LYS A 389 -3.86 2.94 -41.57
CA LYS A 389 -2.93 2.57 -42.65
C LYS A 389 -1.53 2.21 -42.14
N ILE A 390 -1.04 2.93 -41.14
CA ILE A 390 0.27 2.65 -40.51
C ILE A 390 0.26 1.30 -39.77
N ASN A 391 -0.89 0.86 -39.25
CA ASN A 391 -1.00 -0.42 -38.54
C ASN A 391 -1.22 -1.62 -39.48
N GLU A 392 -1.80 -1.38 -40.67
CA GLU A 392 -1.98 -2.38 -41.74
C GLU A 392 -0.68 -2.67 -42.52
N ASP A 393 0.24 -1.70 -42.63
CA ASP A 393 1.54 -1.93 -43.27
C ASP A 393 2.53 -2.69 -42.35
N ASN A 394 2.38 -2.59 -41.02
CA ASN A 394 3.19 -3.34 -40.06
C ASN A 394 2.73 -4.79 -39.85
N THR A 395 1.51 -5.14 -40.24
CA THR A 395 0.95 -6.51 -40.11
C THR A 395 1.20 -7.40 -41.34
N LYS A 396 1.69 -6.84 -42.46
CA LYS A 396 2.07 -7.59 -43.67
C LYS A 396 3.51 -8.13 -43.66
N SER A 397 4.31 -7.81 -42.65
CA SER A 397 5.72 -8.27 -42.55
C SER A 397 5.93 -9.44 -41.56
N GLN A 398 4.87 -10.04 -41.00
CA GLN A 398 4.97 -11.13 -40.01
C GLN A 398 4.05 -12.33 -40.29
N THR A 399 3.63 -12.56 -41.53
CA THR A 399 2.78 -13.71 -41.92
C THR A 399 3.30 -14.47 -43.14
N GLU A 400 4.45 -15.12 -42.99
CA GLU A 400 4.78 -16.43 -43.61
C GLU A 400 5.45 -17.20 -42.46
N LEU A 401 5.00 -18.35 -41.94
CA LEU A 401 4.28 -19.47 -42.51
C LEU A 401 3.48 -20.14 -41.38
N SER A 402 2.31 -20.64 -41.74
CA SER A 402 1.33 -21.36 -40.92
C SER A 402 1.78 -22.73 -40.40
N SER A 403 1.07 -23.14 -39.34
CA SER A 403 0.90 -24.45 -38.68
C SER A 403 0.56 -25.65 -39.61
N PRO A 404 0.09 -26.84 -39.12
CA PRO A 404 0.72 -27.86 -38.26
C PRO A 404 0.50 -29.33 -38.76
N HIS A 405 1.21 -30.33 -38.19
CA HIS A 405 0.75 -31.70 -37.79
C HIS A 405 1.75 -32.87 -38.02
N LYS A 406 1.96 -33.61 -36.91
CA LYS A 406 2.21 -35.07 -36.69
C LYS A 406 3.05 -35.88 -37.69
N ILE A 407 4.03 -36.63 -37.18
CA ILE A 407 4.26 -38.09 -37.40
C ILE A 407 5.33 -38.61 -36.40
N LEU A 408 5.18 -39.90 -36.06
CA LEU A 408 5.85 -40.78 -35.10
C LEU A 408 7.12 -41.46 -35.69
N LEU A 409 8.05 -41.91 -34.82
CA LEU A 409 9.16 -42.92 -34.92
C LEU A 409 9.61 -43.42 -36.33
N ASN A 410 10.90 -43.62 -36.65
CA ASN A 410 11.89 -44.50 -36.00
C ASN A 410 13.25 -44.47 -36.76
N GLU A 411 14.36 -44.84 -36.08
CA GLU A 411 15.63 -45.45 -36.61
C GLU A 411 16.47 -44.63 -37.66
N THR A 412 17.81 -44.55 -37.68
CA THR A 412 18.88 -45.54 -37.47
C THR A 412 20.23 -44.83 -37.25
N TYR A 413 20.95 -45.29 -36.21
CA TYR A 413 22.40 -45.40 -35.97
C TYR A 413 23.52 -44.70 -36.80
N GLN A 414 24.61 -44.48 -36.03
CA GLN A 414 26.05 -44.32 -36.35
C GLN A 414 26.52 -42.86 -36.50
N LYS A 415 27.57 -42.36 -35.83
CA LYS A 415 28.80 -42.90 -35.21
C LYS A 415 29.41 -41.66 -34.48
N LEU A 416 29.96 -41.61 -33.26
CA LEU A 416 31.01 -42.39 -32.59
C LEU A 416 31.07 -41.95 -31.10
N LYS A 417 31.36 -42.90 -30.22
CA LYS A 417 32.00 -42.79 -28.88
C LYS A 417 33.17 -43.80 -28.90
N PRO A 418 34.08 -43.93 -27.90
CA PRO A 418 34.29 -43.19 -26.64
C PRO A 418 35.79 -42.97 -26.26
N SER A 419 36.06 -42.29 -25.14
CA SER A 419 37.12 -42.73 -24.19
C SER A 419 36.80 -42.24 -22.77
N HIS A 420 36.72 -43.18 -21.84
CA HIS A 420 36.60 -43.00 -20.38
C HIS A 420 38.00 -42.94 -19.73
N SER A 421 38.14 -42.12 -18.68
CA SER A 421 38.94 -42.37 -17.46
C SER A 421 38.63 -41.24 -16.46
N GLN A 422 37.73 -41.42 -15.49
CA GLN A 422 38.02 -41.82 -14.10
C GLN A 422 39.18 -41.02 -13.48
N ILE A 423 38.83 -40.04 -12.65
CA ILE A 423 39.69 -39.43 -11.64
C ILE A 423 39.06 -39.74 -10.27
N SER A 424 39.91 -40.16 -9.34
CA SER A 424 39.61 -40.72 -8.02
C SER A 424 39.08 -39.68 -7.02
N ILE A 425 38.30 -40.15 -6.04
CA ILE A 425 37.67 -39.34 -4.98
C ILE A 425 38.70 -38.65 -4.06
N ASP A 426 39.95 -39.13 -4.03
CA ASP A 426 41.04 -38.54 -3.22
C ASP A 426 41.56 -37.19 -3.74
N GLU A 427 41.28 -36.82 -5.00
CA GLU A 427 41.70 -35.51 -5.54
C GLU A 427 40.72 -34.37 -5.21
N MET A 428 39.49 -34.67 -4.79
CA MET A 428 38.55 -33.63 -4.36
C MET A 428 38.76 -33.18 -2.90
N GLU A 429 39.21 -34.05 -1.99
CA GLU A 429 39.41 -33.66 -0.58
C GLU A 429 40.62 -32.74 -0.38
N ASN A 430 41.68 -32.90 -1.17
CA ASN A 430 42.85 -32.00 -1.12
C ASN A 430 42.57 -30.61 -1.70
N GLN A 431 41.62 -30.49 -2.63
CA GLN A 431 41.23 -29.19 -3.19
C GLN A 431 40.37 -28.40 -2.19
N TYR A 432 39.47 -29.06 -1.45
CA TYR A 432 38.64 -28.40 -0.43
C TYR A 432 39.41 -27.98 0.83
N SER A 433 40.51 -28.66 1.19
CA SER A 433 41.35 -28.25 2.33
C SER A 433 42.20 -27.00 2.02
N CYS A 434 42.72 -26.88 0.79
CA CYS A 434 43.52 -25.74 0.34
C CYS A 434 42.70 -24.42 0.21
N TYR A 435 41.38 -24.51 -0.06
CA TYR A 435 40.52 -23.32 -0.08
C TYR A 435 40.18 -22.79 1.33
N LYS A 436 40.11 -23.65 2.36
CA LYS A 436 39.84 -23.21 3.74
C LYS A 436 41.05 -22.59 4.45
N GLU A 437 42.28 -22.98 4.14
CA GLU A 437 43.48 -22.35 4.72
C GLU A 437 43.76 -20.94 4.15
N ASN A 438 43.37 -20.69 2.89
CA ASN A 438 43.62 -19.40 2.23
C ASN A 438 42.63 -18.30 2.64
N GLU A 439 41.40 -18.63 3.07
CA GLU A 439 40.48 -17.64 3.65
C GLU A 439 40.83 -17.29 5.09
N TYR A 440 41.37 -18.22 5.90
CA TYR A 440 41.73 -17.95 7.29
C TYR A 440 42.92 -16.98 7.43
N LYS A 441 43.87 -17.01 6.47
CA LYS A 441 45.01 -16.07 6.41
C LYS A 441 44.66 -14.68 5.87
N LYS A 442 43.48 -14.50 5.27
CA LYS A 442 43.02 -13.21 4.73
C LYS A 442 42.40 -12.30 5.81
N TYR A 443 41.93 -12.88 6.92
CA TYR A 443 41.26 -12.14 8.01
C TYR A 443 42.04 -12.11 9.33
N HIS A 444 43.20 -12.77 9.41
CA HIS A 444 44.08 -12.72 10.58
C HIS A 444 45.55 -12.51 10.17
N PRO A 445 46.03 -11.26 10.10
CA PRO A 445 47.45 -10.99 9.89
C PRO A 445 48.26 -11.43 11.13
N PRO A 446 49.49 -11.96 10.97
CA PRO A 446 50.32 -12.35 12.10
C PRO A 446 50.77 -11.10 12.89
N LYS A 447 50.71 -11.20 14.23
CA LYS A 447 51.14 -10.12 15.14
C LYS A 447 52.63 -9.79 14.95
N PRO A 448 53.05 -8.52 15.07
CA PRO A 448 54.44 -8.13 15.00
C PRO A 448 55.22 -8.67 16.21
N SER A 449 56.40 -9.24 15.96
CA SER A 449 57.37 -9.67 16.96
C SER A 449 57.90 -8.45 17.74
N VAL A 450 57.63 -8.40 19.04
CA VAL A 450 58.18 -7.37 19.94
C VAL A 450 59.59 -7.79 20.39
N PRO A 451 60.60 -6.90 20.31
CA PRO A 451 61.94 -7.17 20.82
C PRO A 451 61.97 -7.46 22.33
N SER A 452 62.85 -8.37 22.71
CA SER A 452 63.04 -8.97 24.05
C SER A 452 63.56 -8.03 25.16
N SER A 453 63.21 -6.73 25.15
CA SER A 453 63.64 -5.78 26.19
C SER A 453 62.52 -5.09 26.97
N VAL A 454 61.24 -5.32 26.63
CA VAL A 454 60.10 -4.67 27.33
C VAL A 454 59.33 -5.63 28.26
N ALA A 455 59.55 -6.94 28.15
CA ALA A 455 58.86 -7.96 28.95
C ALA A 455 59.33 -8.04 30.43
N MET A 456 60.40 -7.34 30.83
CA MET A 456 60.88 -7.35 32.22
C MET A 456 60.29 -6.25 33.12
N LEU A 457 59.62 -5.22 32.58
CA LEU A 457 59.11 -4.10 33.41
C LEU A 457 57.66 -4.25 33.88
N ALA A 458 56.83 -5.06 33.21
CA ALA A 458 55.41 -5.22 33.57
C ALA A 458 55.17 -6.21 34.73
N LYS A 459 56.18 -6.99 35.15
CA LYS A 459 56.05 -7.96 36.24
C LYS A 459 56.30 -7.37 37.65
N LYS A 460 56.60 -6.07 37.76
CA LYS A 460 56.95 -5.41 39.04
C LYS A 460 55.85 -4.52 39.63
N TYR A 461 54.69 -4.36 38.97
CA TYR A 461 53.63 -3.44 39.42
C TYR A 461 52.23 -4.06 39.62
N SER A 462 52.06 -5.39 39.54
CA SER A 462 50.75 -6.04 39.79
C SER A 462 50.64 -6.73 41.16
N SER A 463 51.60 -6.53 42.06
CA SER A 463 51.54 -7.04 43.44
C SER A 463 51.42 -5.87 44.42
N LYS A 464 50.29 -5.16 44.38
CA LYS A 464 49.79 -4.27 45.44
C LYS A 464 48.47 -3.65 44.97
N THR A 465 47.35 -4.27 45.34
CA THR A 465 46.05 -3.67 45.69
C THR A 465 45.00 -4.78 45.75
N ASN A 466 45.12 -5.62 46.77
CA ASN A 466 43.99 -6.33 47.37
C ASN A 466 44.26 -6.20 48.86
N ASP A 467 43.74 -5.13 49.46
CA ASP A 467 43.56 -4.99 50.90
C ASP A 467 42.82 -3.67 51.21
N PHE A 468 41.74 -3.82 51.97
CA PHE A 468 40.94 -2.83 52.73
C PHE A 468 39.73 -2.12 52.07
N ASN A 469 38.57 -2.58 52.58
CA ASN A 469 37.28 -1.93 52.87
C ASN A 469 36.34 -1.54 51.73
#